data_AF-A0A5J4X0G7-F1
#
_entry.id   AF-A0A5J4X0G7-F1
#
_cell.length_a   1.000
_cell.length_b   1.000
_cell.length_c   1.000
_cell.angle_alpha   90.00
_cell.angle_beta   90.00
_cell.angle_gamma   90.00
#
_symmetry.space_group_name_H-M   'P 1'
#
loop_
_entity.id
_entity.type
_entity.pdbx_description
1 polymer ?
#
loop_
_entity_poly.entity_id
_entity_poly.type
_entity_poly.pdbx_seq_one_letter_code
_entity_poly.pdbx_strand_id
1 'polypeptide(L)'
;MEALDQLINEELKEQIITPCREQEILLLNPIFVNPKSSGVYRKIMDCRNLNQYINQIHFKMEDKRTLRDNLQHNDLVSTLDLKSAYFHVPMAEESSKYLGFKYNNQYYRQKTLCFGLTSAPHIFTQLMRLIISQLRLKIRTVSYIDDFDFLFTTESEALAGIKEIILLFRKLGLTIEWNKSNLIPSHQFTYLGFDWDTSKMIVSSSKERIYKVTNKVSQRLKQQRRKQRVRAYTIASLIGTLSSLAMCETQTHMRLIHLNKCKDIAVSNVNWSTTTYLDSEAEQELLWWKNRLQQDFALSIIPFHQDATLTTDASQDGLGAWLQLGNLRMARQLQDQSLKKLSSNQRELQAVEWALNKFSEAIKTHQIKDILIQSDNTTVVQILEKRSASISLNNTLTNIYDYCNQLGV
;
A
#
# COMPACT_ATOMS: atom_id res chain seq x y z
N MET A 1 -27.90 19.77 1.53
CA MET A 1 -27.80 21.08 2.21
C MET A 1 -27.70 20.86 3.70
N GLU A 2 -28.66 20.16 4.32
CA GLU A 2 -28.70 19.87 5.77
C GLU A 2 -27.39 19.34 6.39
N ALA A 3 -26.71 18.39 5.74
CA ALA A 3 -25.43 17.86 6.24
C ALA A 3 -24.29 18.90 6.26
N LEU A 4 -24.28 19.85 5.31
CA LEU A 4 -23.25 20.90 5.26
C LEU A 4 -23.57 22.00 6.28
N ASP A 5 -24.83 22.35 6.49
CA ASP A 5 -25.26 23.27 7.54
C ASP A 5 -24.81 22.77 8.93
N GLN A 6 -25.04 21.48 9.22
CA GLN A 6 -24.60 20.87 10.46
C GLN A 6 -23.07 20.96 10.64
N LEU A 7 -22.30 20.61 9.59
CA LEU A 7 -20.84 20.68 9.63
C LEU A 7 -20.32 22.10 9.86
N ILE A 8 -20.90 23.11 9.21
CA ILE A 8 -20.51 24.51 9.40
C ILE A 8 -20.78 24.97 10.83
N ASN A 9 -21.95 24.61 11.39
CA ASN A 9 -22.29 24.96 12.77
C ASN A 9 -21.36 24.28 13.79
N GLU A 10 -21.02 23.01 13.58
CA GLU A 10 -20.05 22.28 14.40
C GLU A 10 -18.66 22.92 14.32
N GLU A 11 -18.17 23.21 13.11
CA GLU A 11 -16.86 23.83 12.90
C GLU A 11 -16.77 25.25 13.47
N LEU A 12 -17.87 26.02 13.48
CA LEU A 12 -17.93 27.32 14.16
C LEU A 12 -17.81 27.17 15.67
N LYS A 13 -18.54 26.20 16.25
CA LYS A 13 -18.51 25.92 17.70
C LYS A 13 -17.13 25.45 18.15
N GLU A 14 -16.47 24.63 17.34
CA GLU A 14 -15.11 24.12 17.57
C GLU A 14 -14.01 25.15 17.16
N GLN A 15 -14.38 26.34 16.69
CA GLN A 15 -13.46 27.41 16.25
C GLN A 15 -12.50 26.97 15.12
N ILE A 16 -12.89 25.96 14.35
CA ILE A 16 -12.18 25.47 13.15
C ILE A 16 -12.29 26.51 12.02
N ILE A 17 -13.43 27.21 11.96
CA ILE A 17 -13.70 28.31 11.05
C ILE A 17 -14.17 29.52 11.82
N THR A 18 -14.05 30.70 11.22
CA THR A 18 -14.59 31.94 11.79
C THR A 18 -15.30 32.75 10.71
N PRO A 19 -16.43 33.42 11.01
CA PRO A 19 -17.02 34.40 10.11
C PRO A 19 -16.06 35.57 9.91
N CYS A 20 -16.06 36.16 8.72
CA CYS A 20 -15.22 37.31 8.41
C CYS A 20 -15.86 38.18 7.33
N ARG A 21 -15.29 39.36 7.10
CA ARG A 21 -15.66 40.22 5.98
C ARG A 21 -14.94 39.76 4.71
N GLU A 22 -15.55 40.00 3.56
CA GLU A 22 -14.98 39.65 2.26
C GLU A 22 -13.58 40.24 2.04
N GLN A 23 -13.33 41.45 2.54
CA GLN A 23 -12.03 42.14 2.41
C GLN A 23 -10.90 41.48 3.20
N GLU A 24 -11.21 40.57 4.12
CA GLU A 24 -10.23 39.83 4.91
C GLU A 24 -9.78 38.54 4.23
N ILE A 25 -10.39 38.17 3.11
CA ILE A 25 -10.08 36.98 2.32
C ILE A 25 -9.27 37.38 1.08
N LEU A 26 -8.16 36.68 0.85
CA LEU A 26 -7.33 36.83 -0.34
C LEU A 26 -7.68 35.81 -1.43
N LEU A 27 -8.28 34.67 -1.06
CA LEU A 27 -8.71 33.65 -2.00
C LEU A 27 -9.96 32.90 -1.50
N LEU A 28 -10.97 32.80 -2.36
CA LEU A 28 -12.17 31.98 -2.13
C LEU A 28 -11.98 30.59 -2.75
N ASN A 29 -12.23 29.57 -1.94
CA ASN A 29 -12.16 28.18 -2.32
C ASN A 29 -13.56 27.55 -2.24
N PRO A 30 -14.00 26.80 -3.27
CA PRO A 30 -15.23 26.02 -3.17
C PRO A 30 -15.17 25.01 -2.03
N ILE A 31 -16.32 24.72 -1.42
CA ILE A 31 -16.47 23.65 -0.43
C ILE A 31 -17.47 22.61 -0.92
N PHE A 32 -17.23 21.36 -0.56
CA PHE A 32 -18.14 20.26 -0.84
C PHE A 32 -18.09 19.22 0.29
N VAL A 33 -19.06 18.30 0.30
CA VAL A 33 -19.11 17.21 1.27
C VAL A 33 -18.70 15.90 0.62
N ASN A 34 -17.95 15.09 1.36
CA ASN A 34 -17.61 13.73 0.96
C ASN A 34 -18.08 12.75 2.04
N PRO A 35 -18.83 11.68 1.70
CA PRO A 35 -19.25 10.68 2.68
C PRO A 35 -18.05 9.88 3.22
N LYS A 36 -18.02 9.66 4.53
CA LYS A 36 -17.14 8.68 5.19
C LYS A 36 -17.76 7.29 5.09
N SER A 37 -16.95 6.25 5.30
CA SER A 37 -17.43 4.86 5.44
C SER A 37 -18.42 4.69 6.59
N SER A 38 -18.34 5.52 7.63
CA SER A 38 -19.28 5.53 8.76
C SER A 38 -20.65 6.13 8.44
N GLY A 39 -20.88 6.62 7.21
CA GLY A 39 -22.11 7.33 6.82
C GLY A 39 -22.13 8.82 7.19
N VAL A 40 -21.15 9.30 7.97
CA VAL A 40 -21.00 10.72 8.33
C VAL A 40 -20.32 11.49 7.19
N TYR A 41 -20.66 12.76 6.99
CA TYR A 41 -20.03 13.61 5.97
C TYR A 41 -18.76 14.30 6.49
N ARG A 42 -17.85 14.64 5.58
CA ARG A 42 -16.69 15.51 5.84
C ARG A 42 -16.73 16.69 4.88
N LYS A 43 -16.59 17.91 5.41
CA LYS A 43 -16.37 19.11 4.60
C LYS A 43 -14.97 19.06 4.00
N ILE A 44 -14.86 19.26 2.70
CA ILE A 44 -13.59 19.40 1.98
C ILE A 44 -13.56 20.77 1.31
N MET A 45 -12.42 21.44 1.42
CA MET A 45 -12.13 22.67 0.71
C MET A 45 -11.37 22.33 -0.56
N ASP A 46 -11.89 22.74 -1.71
CA ASP A 46 -11.22 22.54 -3.00
C ASP A 46 -10.06 23.52 -3.16
N CYS A 47 -8.91 23.14 -2.63
CA CYS A 47 -7.68 23.94 -2.69
C CYS A 47 -6.88 23.71 -3.97
N ARG A 48 -7.44 23.09 -5.04
CA ARG A 48 -6.67 22.74 -6.24
C ARG A 48 -5.95 23.92 -6.88
N ASN A 49 -6.59 25.10 -6.90
CA ASN A 49 -5.98 26.33 -7.41
C ASN A 49 -4.84 26.79 -6.48
N LEU A 50 -5.12 26.91 -5.18
CA LEU A 50 -4.13 27.32 -4.18
C LEU A 50 -2.90 26.40 -4.16
N ASN A 51 -3.10 25.09 -4.27
CA ASN A 51 -2.05 24.08 -4.23
C ASN A 51 -1.02 24.23 -5.36
N GLN A 52 -1.32 24.96 -6.45
CA GLN A 52 -0.36 25.24 -7.52
C GLN A 52 0.73 26.23 -7.08
N TYR A 53 0.47 27.02 -6.05
CA TYR A 53 1.37 28.05 -5.53
C TYR A 53 2.09 27.62 -4.24
N ILE A 54 1.82 26.40 -3.75
CA ILE A 54 2.42 25.85 -2.53
C ILE A 54 3.55 24.91 -2.92
N ASN A 55 4.73 25.15 -2.36
CA ASN A 55 5.87 24.25 -2.53
C ASN A 55 5.55 22.87 -1.95
N GLN A 56 5.60 21.86 -2.81
CA GLN A 56 5.40 20.48 -2.40
C GLN A 56 6.70 19.93 -1.82
N ILE A 57 6.68 19.58 -0.54
CA ILE A 57 7.82 18.98 0.15
C ILE A 57 7.66 17.47 0.10
N HIS A 58 8.64 16.78 -0.48
CA HIS A 58 8.70 15.33 -0.41
C HIS A 58 9.07 14.88 1.01
N PHE A 59 8.30 13.95 1.58
CA PHE A 59 8.57 13.37 2.89
C PHE A 59 8.22 11.88 2.89
N LYS A 60 8.86 11.13 3.78
CA LYS A 60 8.58 9.69 3.96
C LYS A 60 7.57 9.53 5.09
N MET A 61 6.53 8.75 4.83
CA MET A 61 5.61 8.25 5.84
C MET A 61 5.97 6.80 6.14
N GLU A 62 5.73 6.39 7.37
CA GLU A 62 5.74 4.98 7.72
C GLU A 62 4.53 4.33 7.08
N ASP A 63 4.55 3.03 6.85
CA ASP A 63 3.48 2.32 6.17
C ASP A 63 3.36 0.88 6.70
N LYS A 64 2.50 0.09 6.07
CA LYS A 64 2.36 -1.34 6.35
C LYS A 64 3.67 -2.14 6.32
N ARG A 65 4.68 -1.74 5.53
CA ARG A 65 5.99 -2.40 5.52
C ARG A 65 6.76 -2.05 6.78
N THR A 66 6.70 -0.77 7.19
CA THR A 66 7.27 -0.34 8.48
C THR A 66 6.66 -1.11 9.64
N LEU A 67 5.34 -1.29 9.65
CA LEU A 67 4.66 -2.12 10.66
C LEU A 67 5.19 -3.56 10.65
N ARG A 68 5.18 -4.22 9.48
CA ARG A 68 5.70 -5.59 9.32
C ARG A 68 7.13 -5.73 9.87
N ASP A 69 8.00 -4.78 9.55
CA ASP A 69 9.42 -4.85 9.92
C ASP A 69 9.67 -4.59 11.42
N ASN A 70 8.70 -3.99 12.14
CA ASN A 70 8.78 -3.73 13.58
C ASN A 70 7.99 -4.73 14.44
N LEU A 71 7.11 -5.51 13.82
CA LEU A 71 6.30 -6.52 14.48
C LEU A 71 7.15 -7.72 14.93
N GLN A 72 6.83 -8.24 16.10
CA GLN A 72 7.37 -9.48 16.64
C GLN A 72 6.24 -10.49 16.86
N HIS A 73 6.61 -11.77 16.89
CA HIS A 73 5.67 -12.85 17.16
C HIS A 73 5.00 -12.68 18.53
N ASN A 74 3.68 -12.84 18.57
CA ASN A 74 2.83 -12.62 19.75
C ASN A 74 2.81 -11.19 20.31
N ASP A 75 3.20 -10.17 19.54
CA ASP A 75 2.99 -8.78 19.97
C ASP A 75 1.52 -8.50 20.27
N LEU A 76 1.28 -7.76 21.35
CA LEU A 76 0.01 -7.14 21.65
C LEU A 76 -0.01 -5.75 21.04
N VAL A 77 -1.05 -5.45 20.26
CA VAL A 77 -1.17 -4.19 19.54
C VAL A 77 -2.37 -3.40 20.04
N SER A 78 -2.16 -2.11 20.28
CA SER A 78 -3.23 -1.15 20.51
C SER A 78 -3.21 -0.08 19.44
N THR A 79 -4.38 0.30 18.95
CA THR A 79 -4.55 1.29 17.89
C THR A 79 -5.22 2.54 18.45
N LEU A 80 -4.81 3.70 17.94
CA LEU A 80 -5.35 5.00 18.32
C LEU A 80 -5.59 5.84 17.06
N ASP A 81 -6.80 6.41 16.96
CA ASP A 81 -7.23 7.35 15.90
C ASP A 81 -7.52 8.71 16.55
N LEU A 82 -7.22 9.80 15.84
CA LEU A 82 -7.48 11.16 16.30
C LEU A 82 -8.77 11.73 15.70
N LYS A 83 -9.60 12.36 16.54
CA LYS A 83 -10.80 13.06 16.07
C LYS A 83 -10.40 14.25 15.20
N SER A 84 -10.67 14.19 13.91
CA SER A 84 -10.41 15.29 12.96
C SER A 84 -8.96 15.79 13.02
N ALA A 85 -7.99 14.89 12.95
CA ALA A 85 -6.55 15.11 13.10
C ALA A 85 -6.01 16.50 12.67
N TYR A 86 -6.25 16.93 11.42
CA TYR A 86 -5.75 18.22 10.92
C TYR A 86 -6.27 19.44 11.69
N PHE A 87 -7.48 19.39 12.23
CA PHE A 87 -8.07 20.51 12.95
C PHE A 87 -7.38 20.83 14.28
N HIS A 88 -6.51 19.94 14.79
CA HIS A 88 -5.66 20.23 15.95
C HIS A 88 -4.54 21.23 15.66
N VAL A 89 -4.23 21.50 14.39
CA VAL A 89 -3.11 22.35 13.99
C VAL A 89 -3.64 23.73 13.58
N PRO A 90 -3.40 24.79 14.36
CA PRO A 90 -3.80 26.14 13.97
C PRO A 90 -3.07 26.61 12.72
N MET A 91 -3.77 27.36 11.88
CA MET A 91 -3.18 28.07 10.75
C MET A 91 -2.69 29.44 11.21
N ALA A 92 -1.55 29.88 10.67
CA ALA A 92 -1.12 31.26 10.82
C ALA A 92 -2.18 32.20 10.23
N GLU A 93 -2.43 33.34 10.89
CA GLU A 93 -3.48 34.29 10.49
C GLU A 93 -3.31 34.77 9.04
N GLU A 94 -2.07 35.01 8.60
CA GLU A 94 -1.78 35.40 7.21
C GLU A 94 -2.10 34.31 6.19
N SER A 95 -1.82 33.04 6.52
CA SER A 95 -2.13 31.91 5.65
C SER A 95 -3.64 31.61 5.61
N SER A 96 -4.34 31.82 6.73
CA SER A 96 -5.79 31.65 6.84
C SER A 96 -6.57 32.51 5.83
N LYS A 97 -6.04 33.68 5.45
CA LYS A 97 -6.66 34.58 4.45
C LYS A 97 -6.78 33.94 3.06
N TYR A 98 -5.94 32.97 2.72
CA TYR A 98 -6.00 32.22 1.46
C TYR A 98 -6.95 31.01 1.52
N LEU A 99 -7.45 30.68 2.72
CA LEU A 99 -8.38 29.58 2.98
C LEU A 99 -9.79 30.12 3.29
N GLY A 100 -10.20 31.13 2.53
CA GLY A 100 -11.55 31.67 2.59
C GLY A 100 -12.54 30.82 1.81
N PHE A 101 -13.80 30.81 2.23
CA PHE A 101 -14.90 30.24 1.47
C PHE A 101 -16.21 30.99 1.75
N LYS A 102 -17.18 30.84 0.85
CA LYS A 102 -18.51 31.44 0.97
C LYS A 102 -19.56 30.36 1.14
N TYR A 103 -20.46 30.54 2.11
CA TYR A 103 -21.58 29.64 2.35
C TYR A 103 -22.81 30.44 2.81
N ASN A 104 -23.98 30.18 2.23
CA ASN A 104 -25.24 30.91 2.52
C ASN A 104 -25.08 32.44 2.59
N ASN A 105 -24.40 33.02 1.59
CA ASN A 105 -24.08 34.45 1.50
C ASN A 105 -23.22 35.03 2.65
N GLN A 106 -22.61 34.19 3.48
CA GLN A 106 -21.64 34.59 4.49
C GLN A 106 -20.25 34.11 4.14
N TYR A 107 -19.24 34.86 4.58
CA TYR A 107 -17.83 34.58 4.33
C TYR A 107 -17.17 34.03 5.58
N TYR A 108 -16.36 32.99 5.38
CA TYR A 108 -15.66 32.29 6.44
C TYR A 108 -14.20 32.13 6.09
N ARG A 109 -13.34 32.11 7.12
CA ARG A 109 -11.93 31.75 7.02
C ARG A 109 -11.65 30.50 7.84
N GLN A 110 -10.84 29.59 7.30
CA GLN A 110 -10.37 28.41 8.01
C GLN A 110 -9.25 28.79 9.00
N LYS A 111 -9.42 28.48 10.29
CA LYS A 111 -8.47 28.77 11.37
C LYS A 111 -7.49 27.64 11.67
N THR A 112 -7.73 26.45 11.13
CA THR A 112 -6.92 25.24 11.34
C THR A 112 -6.56 24.57 10.02
N LEU A 113 -5.61 23.64 10.04
CA LEU A 113 -5.21 22.91 8.85
C LEU A 113 -6.41 22.14 8.28
N CYS A 114 -6.61 22.17 6.95
CA CYS A 114 -7.82 21.62 6.33
C CYS A 114 -7.54 20.52 5.31
N PHE A 115 -8.57 19.70 5.08
CA PHE A 115 -8.58 18.74 3.99
C PHE A 115 -8.65 19.45 2.64
N GLY A 116 -7.79 19.01 1.71
CA GLY A 116 -7.66 19.59 0.37
C GLY A 116 -6.34 20.31 0.16
N LEU A 117 -5.69 20.78 1.23
CA LEU A 117 -4.39 21.47 1.17
C LEU A 117 -3.25 20.47 0.97
N THR A 118 -2.40 20.68 -0.03
CA THR A 118 -1.29 19.74 -0.36
C THR A 118 -0.22 19.68 0.73
N SER A 119 0.01 20.77 1.47
CA SER A 119 1.00 20.80 2.56
C SER A 119 0.51 20.15 3.86
N ALA A 120 -0.79 19.91 4.02
CA ALA A 120 -1.36 19.44 5.29
C ALA A 120 -0.80 18.09 5.78
N PRO A 121 -0.71 17.04 4.93
CA PRO A 121 -0.15 15.76 5.37
C PRO A 121 1.31 15.89 5.85
N HIS A 122 2.11 16.72 5.18
CA HIS A 122 3.51 16.95 5.54
C HIS A 122 3.62 17.62 6.92
N ILE A 123 2.92 18.74 7.09
CA ILE A 123 2.94 19.52 8.35
C ILE A 123 2.49 18.64 9.52
N PHE A 124 1.36 17.93 9.35
CA PHE A 124 0.83 17.06 10.40
C PHE A 124 1.82 15.94 10.75
N THR A 125 2.38 15.28 9.75
CA THR A 125 3.37 14.21 9.95
C THR A 125 4.60 14.72 10.70
N GLN A 126 5.11 15.91 10.36
CA GLN A 126 6.27 16.48 11.05
C GLN A 126 6.00 16.77 12.53
N LEU A 127 4.81 17.27 12.87
CA LEU A 127 4.40 17.48 14.26
C LEU A 127 4.27 16.15 15.01
N MET A 128 3.58 15.17 14.42
CA MET A 128 3.40 13.86 15.05
C MET A 128 4.72 13.12 15.23
N ARG A 129 5.68 13.25 14.31
CA ARG A 129 7.01 12.66 14.43
C ARG A 129 7.73 13.07 15.72
N LEU A 130 7.55 14.29 16.20
CA LEU A 130 8.14 14.73 17.47
C LEU A 130 7.55 13.94 18.64
N ILE A 131 6.24 13.80 18.69
CA ILE A 131 5.51 13.05 19.73
C ILE A 131 5.92 11.56 19.68
N ILE A 132 5.92 10.98 18.49
CA ILE A 132 6.25 9.57 18.27
C ILE A 132 7.72 9.29 18.59
N SER A 133 8.64 10.22 18.31
CA SER A 133 10.05 10.06 18.68
C SER A 133 10.24 9.93 20.20
N GLN A 134 9.45 10.67 21.00
CA GLN A 134 9.49 10.57 22.46
C GLN A 134 8.90 9.25 22.95
N LEU A 135 7.79 8.80 22.35
CA LEU A 135 7.18 7.52 22.69
C LEU A 135 8.08 6.33 22.37
N ARG A 136 8.80 6.38 21.23
CA ARG A 136 9.74 5.35 20.80
C ARG A 136 10.93 5.10 21.72
N LEU A 137 11.18 5.99 22.67
CA LEU A 137 12.16 5.74 23.73
C LEU A 137 11.75 4.59 24.65
N LYS A 138 10.46 4.25 24.69
CA LYS A 138 9.89 3.23 25.58
C LYS A 138 8.97 2.24 24.89
N ILE A 139 8.24 2.68 23.86
CA ILE A 139 7.15 1.93 23.23
C ILE A 139 7.43 1.81 21.74
N ARG A 140 7.51 0.59 21.21
CA ARG A 140 7.57 0.36 19.77
C ARG A 140 6.29 0.92 19.14
N THR A 141 6.44 1.88 18.25
CA THR A 141 5.31 2.66 17.72
C THR A 141 5.46 2.77 16.21
N VAL A 142 4.34 2.66 15.48
CA VAL A 142 4.25 2.93 14.05
C VAL A 142 3.09 3.89 13.82
N SER A 143 3.30 4.89 12.95
CA SER A 143 2.33 5.97 12.73
C SER A 143 2.16 6.31 11.26
N TYR A 144 0.91 6.35 10.79
CA TYR A 144 0.56 6.82 9.44
C TYR A 144 -0.43 7.97 9.57
N ILE A 145 0.06 9.21 9.42
CA ILE A 145 -0.74 10.43 9.59
C ILE A 145 -1.48 10.41 10.94
N ASP A 146 -2.76 10.06 10.96
CA ASP A 146 -3.65 10.03 12.13
C ASP A 146 -3.87 8.64 12.73
N ASP A 147 -3.38 7.58 12.08
CA ASP A 147 -3.41 6.20 12.57
C ASP A 147 -2.13 5.90 13.37
N PHE A 148 -2.28 5.49 14.63
CA PHE A 148 -1.17 5.13 15.51
C PHE A 148 -1.31 3.70 16.02
N ASP A 149 -0.26 2.90 15.84
CA ASP A 149 -0.15 1.55 16.38
C ASP A 149 0.97 1.49 17.42
N PHE A 150 0.65 0.93 18.58
CA PHE A 150 1.58 0.71 19.67
C PHE A 150 1.76 -0.78 19.89
N LEU A 151 3.01 -1.23 19.87
CA LEU A 151 3.40 -2.63 19.92
C LEU A 151 4.01 -2.93 21.31
N PHE A 152 3.48 -3.94 21.98
CA PHE A 152 3.90 -4.35 23.31
C PHE A 152 4.22 -5.84 23.33
N THR A 153 5.20 -6.24 24.12
CA THR A 153 5.58 -7.66 24.25
C THR A 153 4.79 -8.34 25.36
N THR A 154 4.34 -7.59 26.39
CA THR A 154 3.55 -8.13 27.50
C THR A 154 2.32 -7.28 27.82
N GLU A 155 1.31 -7.88 28.44
CA GLU A 155 0.11 -7.17 28.91
C GLU A 155 0.45 -6.07 29.93
N SER A 156 1.43 -6.31 30.80
CA SER A 156 1.85 -5.34 31.81
C SER A 156 2.45 -4.08 31.18
N GLU A 157 3.32 -4.25 30.18
CA GLU A 157 3.85 -3.14 29.38
C GLU A 157 2.74 -2.40 28.65
N ALA A 158 1.79 -3.13 28.07
CA ALA A 158 0.68 -2.55 27.34
C ALA A 158 -0.20 -1.66 28.23
N LEU A 159 -0.62 -2.17 29.40
CA LEU A 159 -1.44 -1.40 30.36
C LEU A 159 -0.74 -0.13 30.83
N ALA A 160 0.56 -0.21 31.17
CA ALA A 160 1.34 0.95 31.57
C ALA A 160 1.52 1.95 30.42
N GLY A 161 1.88 1.45 29.23
CA GLY A 161 2.13 2.23 28.03
C GLY A 161 0.89 2.97 27.53
N ILE A 162 -0.26 2.30 27.46
CA ILE A 162 -1.53 2.91 27.06
C ILE A 162 -1.89 4.08 27.98
N LYS A 163 -1.71 3.92 29.30
CA LYS A 163 -1.97 5.00 30.25
C LYS A 163 -1.06 6.21 29.99
N GLU A 164 0.23 5.97 29.74
CA GLU A 164 1.19 7.03 29.39
C GLU A 164 0.81 7.73 28.08
N ILE A 165 0.44 6.97 27.05
CA ILE A 165 0.01 7.49 25.74
C ILE A 165 -1.22 8.39 25.89
N ILE A 166 -2.28 7.92 26.57
CA ILE A 166 -3.51 8.70 26.76
C ILE A 166 -3.22 10.01 27.50
N LEU A 167 -2.40 9.95 28.56
CA LEU A 167 -2.03 11.13 29.33
C LEU A 167 -1.22 12.13 28.48
N LEU A 168 -0.26 11.63 27.69
CA LEU A 168 0.54 12.47 26.79
C LEU A 168 -0.34 13.15 25.75
N PHE A 169 -1.18 12.40 25.05
CA PHE A 169 -2.05 12.94 23.99
C PHE A 169 -3.01 14.01 24.56
N ARG A 170 -3.64 13.72 25.70
CA ARG A 170 -4.51 14.70 26.38
C ARG A 170 -3.75 15.94 26.82
N LYS A 171 -2.53 15.78 27.38
CA LYS A 171 -1.67 16.91 27.79
C LYS A 171 -1.30 17.81 26.60
N LEU A 172 -1.12 17.22 25.42
CA LEU A 172 -0.81 17.93 24.18
C LEU A 172 -2.06 18.52 23.49
N GLY A 173 -3.25 18.35 24.06
CA GLY A 173 -4.51 18.83 23.47
C GLY A 173 -5.00 18.01 22.27
N LEU A 174 -4.46 16.82 22.06
CA LEU A 174 -4.91 15.90 21.01
C LEU A 174 -6.15 15.14 21.49
N THR A 175 -7.21 15.21 20.69
CA THR A 175 -8.49 14.55 20.98
C THR A 175 -8.51 13.16 20.35
N ILE A 176 -8.58 12.14 21.20
CA ILE A 176 -8.66 10.73 20.80
C ILE A 176 -10.09 10.42 20.31
N GLU A 177 -10.20 9.74 19.18
CA GLU A 177 -11.45 9.16 18.68
C GLU A 177 -11.64 7.76 19.27
N TRP A 178 -12.29 7.70 20.43
CA TRP A 178 -12.44 6.47 21.22
C TRP A 178 -13.17 5.35 20.48
N ASN A 179 -14.13 5.68 19.61
CA ASN A 179 -14.93 4.66 18.91
C ASN A 179 -14.16 3.95 17.80
N LYS A 180 -13.08 4.55 17.31
CA LYS A 180 -12.22 3.96 16.29
C LYS A 180 -10.89 3.43 16.84
N SER A 181 -10.50 3.90 18.01
CA SER A 181 -9.31 3.44 18.71
C SER A 181 -9.59 2.08 19.35
N ASN A 182 -8.68 1.13 19.23
CA ASN A 182 -8.70 -0.11 20.00
C ASN A 182 -7.56 -0.09 21.03
N LEU A 183 -7.86 0.43 22.22
CA LEU A 183 -6.88 0.54 23.31
C LEU A 183 -6.84 -0.70 24.20
N ILE A 184 -7.63 -1.72 23.91
CA ILE A 184 -7.48 -3.04 24.52
C ILE A 184 -6.45 -3.77 23.66
N PRO A 185 -5.26 -4.11 24.21
CA PRO A 185 -4.22 -4.77 23.44
C PRO A 185 -4.71 -6.11 22.88
N SER A 186 -4.44 -6.36 21.60
CA SER A 186 -4.91 -7.53 20.89
C SER A 186 -3.84 -8.06 19.94
N HIS A 187 -3.80 -9.37 19.73
CA HIS A 187 -3.00 -9.99 18.67
C HIS A 187 -3.61 -9.78 17.28
N GLN A 188 -4.90 -9.46 17.21
CA GLN A 188 -5.63 -9.22 15.97
C GLN A 188 -6.10 -7.77 15.87
N PHE A 189 -5.73 -7.10 14.79
CA PHE A 189 -6.03 -5.69 14.57
C PHE A 189 -6.05 -5.33 13.08
N THR A 190 -6.68 -4.21 12.73
CA THR A 190 -6.71 -3.69 11.36
C THR A 190 -5.82 -2.44 11.27
N TYR A 191 -4.91 -2.42 10.30
CA TYR A 191 -4.06 -1.26 10.01
C TYR A 191 -3.95 -1.01 8.51
N LEU A 192 -4.19 0.24 8.09
CA LEU A 192 -4.22 0.68 6.69
C LEU A 192 -5.07 -0.24 5.78
N GLY A 193 -6.16 -0.77 6.37
CA GLY A 193 -7.13 -1.66 5.75
C GLY A 193 -6.64 -3.08 5.47
N PHE A 194 -5.62 -3.55 6.19
CA PHE A 194 -5.23 -4.95 6.28
C PHE A 194 -5.49 -5.47 7.68
N ASP A 195 -5.88 -6.73 7.77
CA ASP A 195 -6.12 -7.43 9.03
C ASP A 195 -4.87 -8.24 9.39
N TRP A 196 -4.31 -7.97 10.56
CA TRP A 196 -3.05 -8.53 11.05
C TRP A 196 -3.33 -9.48 12.20
N ASP A 197 -2.60 -10.59 12.25
CA ASP A 197 -2.61 -11.56 13.34
C ASP A 197 -1.16 -11.83 13.76
N THR A 198 -0.73 -11.25 14.88
CA THR A 198 0.64 -11.36 15.41
C THR A 198 0.93 -12.74 16.00
N SER A 199 -0.12 -13.46 16.43
CA SER A 199 0.02 -14.83 16.96
C SER A 199 0.32 -15.83 15.85
N LYS A 200 -0.30 -15.64 14.68
CA LYS A 200 -0.03 -16.47 13.49
C LYS A 200 1.06 -15.89 12.59
N MET A 201 1.45 -14.64 12.82
CA MET A 201 2.30 -13.85 11.93
C MET A 201 1.74 -13.86 10.51
N ILE A 202 0.48 -13.46 10.36
CA ILE A 202 -0.23 -13.39 9.07
C ILE A 202 -0.78 -11.98 8.86
N VAL A 203 -0.67 -11.48 7.63
CA VAL A 203 -1.39 -10.29 7.16
C VAL A 203 -2.39 -10.70 6.08
N SER A 204 -3.61 -10.19 6.17
CA SER A 204 -4.68 -10.50 5.23
C SER A 204 -5.45 -9.26 4.76
N SER A 205 -6.09 -9.38 3.59
CA SER A 205 -6.95 -8.33 3.06
C SER A 205 -8.39 -8.51 3.57
N SER A 206 -9.05 -7.41 3.90
CA SER A 206 -10.45 -7.45 4.35
C SER A 206 -11.40 -8.02 3.29
N LYS A 207 -12.42 -8.75 3.74
CA LYS A 207 -13.46 -9.34 2.87
C LYS A 207 -14.14 -8.30 1.98
N GLU A 208 -14.38 -7.10 2.52
CA GLU A 208 -15.00 -6.00 1.78
C GLU A 208 -14.11 -5.53 0.62
N ARG A 209 -12.79 -5.44 0.83
CA ARG A 209 -11.83 -5.08 -0.22
C ARG A 209 -11.81 -6.14 -1.31
N ILE A 210 -11.74 -7.43 -0.94
CA ILE A 210 -11.78 -8.54 -1.89
C ILE A 210 -13.07 -8.50 -2.71
N TYR A 211 -14.23 -8.34 -2.06
CA TYR A 211 -15.51 -8.21 -2.76
C TYR A 211 -15.53 -7.06 -3.79
N LYS A 212 -15.05 -5.87 -3.40
CA LYS A 212 -14.94 -4.71 -4.31
C LYS A 212 -14.04 -5.02 -5.51
N VAL A 213 -12.90 -5.67 -5.29
CA VAL A 213 -11.96 -6.05 -6.36
C VAL A 213 -12.61 -7.06 -7.30
N THR A 214 -13.21 -8.12 -6.76
CA THR A 214 -13.90 -9.18 -7.50
C THR A 214 -14.99 -8.62 -8.42
N ASN A 215 -15.76 -7.65 -7.93
CA ASN A 215 -16.76 -6.96 -8.74
C ASN A 215 -16.14 -6.19 -9.90
N LYS A 216 -15.06 -5.42 -9.66
CA LYS A 216 -14.39 -4.66 -10.72
C LYS A 216 -13.80 -5.59 -11.80
N VAL A 217 -13.14 -6.68 -11.39
CA VAL A 217 -12.58 -7.70 -12.31
C VAL A 217 -13.69 -8.34 -13.14
N SER A 218 -14.76 -8.80 -12.49
CA SER A 218 -15.91 -9.43 -13.17
C SER A 218 -16.57 -8.50 -14.18
N GLN A 219 -16.70 -7.21 -13.85
CA GLN A 219 -17.20 -6.21 -14.78
C GLN A 219 -16.29 -6.04 -16.01
N ARG A 220 -14.97 -6.02 -15.83
CA ARG A 220 -14.03 -5.90 -16.96
C ARG A 220 -14.09 -7.13 -17.88
N LEU A 221 -14.12 -8.33 -17.30
CA LEU A 221 -14.29 -9.56 -18.08
C LEU A 221 -15.61 -9.56 -18.87
N LYS A 222 -16.71 -9.07 -18.29
CA LYS A 222 -18.00 -8.93 -18.99
C LYS A 222 -17.93 -7.94 -20.15
N GLN A 223 -17.20 -6.84 -20.00
CA GLN A 223 -16.98 -5.87 -21.07
C GLN A 223 -16.13 -6.45 -22.21
N GLN A 224 -15.08 -7.19 -21.86
CA GLN A 224 -14.20 -7.85 -22.82
C GLN A 224 -14.95 -8.88 -23.67
N ARG A 225 -15.78 -9.73 -23.04
CA ARG A 225 -16.68 -10.68 -23.74
C ARG A 225 -17.62 -10.01 -24.73
N ARG A 226 -18.04 -8.78 -24.43
CA ARG A 226 -18.92 -7.96 -25.29
C ARG A 226 -18.15 -7.14 -26.32
N LYS A 227 -16.83 -7.29 -26.40
CA LYS A 227 -15.92 -6.49 -27.26
C LYS A 227 -16.14 -4.98 -27.05
N GLN A 228 -16.31 -4.57 -25.80
CA GLN A 228 -16.52 -3.16 -25.45
C GLN A 228 -15.19 -2.49 -25.11
N ARG A 229 -15.01 -1.26 -25.62
CA ARG A 229 -13.86 -0.42 -25.26
C ARG A 229 -14.01 0.07 -23.83
N VAL A 230 -12.88 0.17 -23.13
CA VAL A 230 -12.79 0.60 -21.73
C VAL A 230 -12.01 1.90 -21.64
N ARG A 231 -12.48 2.86 -20.84
CA ARG A 231 -11.77 4.11 -20.62
C ARG A 231 -10.48 3.89 -19.83
N ALA A 232 -9.41 4.59 -20.20
CA ALA A 232 -8.09 4.46 -19.59
C ALA A 232 -8.13 4.70 -18.08
N TYR A 233 -8.86 5.72 -17.59
CA TYR A 233 -9.03 5.94 -16.16
C TYR A 233 -9.70 4.75 -15.43
N THR A 234 -10.52 3.96 -16.12
CA THR A 234 -11.20 2.83 -15.50
C THR A 234 -10.25 1.65 -15.35
N ILE A 235 -9.37 1.46 -16.33
CA ILE A 235 -8.26 0.50 -16.24
C ILE A 235 -7.32 0.91 -15.10
N ALA A 236 -6.95 2.20 -15.02
CA ALA A 236 -6.13 2.73 -13.94
C ALA A 236 -6.77 2.54 -12.56
N SER A 237 -8.08 2.78 -12.43
CA SER A 237 -8.83 2.53 -11.19
C SER A 237 -8.80 1.05 -10.80
N LEU A 238 -8.95 0.13 -11.76
CA LEU A 238 -8.82 -1.31 -11.51
C LEU A 238 -7.40 -1.65 -11.06
N ILE A 239 -6.37 -1.20 -11.79
CA ILE A 239 -4.96 -1.44 -11.47
C ILE A 239 -4.63 -0.95 -10.06
N GLY A 240 -5.07 0.25 -9.67
CA GLY A 240 -4.84 0.77 -8.32
C GLY A 240 -5.55 -0.08 -7.25
N THR A 241 -6.75 -0.57 -7.56
CA THR A 241 -7.49 -1.45 -6.64
C THR A 241 -6.80 -2.82 -6.48
N LEU A 242 -6.30 -3.41 -7.57
CA LEU A 242 -5.54 -4.66 -7.54
C LEU A 242 -4.17 -4.47 -6.86
N SER A 243 -3.48 -3.37 -7.15
CA SER A 243 -2.20 -3.01 -6.52
C SER A 243 -2.32 -2.85 -5.01
N SER A 244 -3.50 -2.47 -4.51
CA SER A 244 -3.77 -2.41 -3.07
C SER A 244 -3.73 -3.80 -2.39
N LEU A 245 -3.73 -4.90 -3.14
CA LEU A 245 -3.61 -6.26 -2.61
C LEU A 245 -2.16 -6.75 -2.53
N ALA A 246 -1.18 -5.99 -3.01
CA ALA A 246 0.22 -6.41 -3.13
C ALA A 246 0.90 -6.82 -1.81
N MET A 247 0.32 -6.43 -0.66
CA MET A 247 0.80 -6.88 0.66
C MET A 247 0.46 -8.36 0.93
N CYS A 248 -0.67 -8.84 0.40
CA CYS A 248 -1.19 -10.19 0.64
C CYS A 248 -1.14 -11.08 -0.60
N GLU A 249 -0.71 -10.54 -1.74
CA GLU A 249 -0.57 -11.27 -3.00
C GLU A 249 0.75 -10.89 -3.68
N THR A 250 1.71 -11.80 -3.64
CA THR A 250 3.11 -11.57 -4.04
C THR A 250 3.25 -11.39 -5.55
N GLN A 251 2.36 -11.97 -6.34
CA GLN A 251 2.35 -11.89 -7.81
C GLN A 251 1.59 -10.66 -8.34
N THR A 252 1.18 -9.73 -7.46
CA THR A 252 0.35 -8.59 -7.87
C THR A 252 0.97 -7.77 -9.01
N HIS A 253 2.24 -7.39 -8.90
CA HIS A 253 2.85 -6.50 -9.89
C HIS A 253 3.12 -7.18 -11.24
N MET A 254 3.52 -8.46 -11.24
CA MET A 254 3.69 -9.24 -12.48
C MET A 254 2.37 -9.54 -13.20
N ARG A 255 1.25 -9.62 -12.47
CA ARG A 255 -0.10 -9.84 -13.00
C ARG A 255 -0.87 -8.55 -13.33
N LEU A 256 -0.14 -7.44 -13.52
CA LEU A 256 -0.70 -6.13 -13.89
C LEU A 256 0.00 -5.49 -15.08
N ILE A 257 0.97 -6.14 -15.69
CA ILE A 257 1.85 -5.54 -16.70
C ILE A 257 1.09 -5.29 -18.00
N HIS A 258 0.25 -6.21 -18.43
CA HIS A 258 -0.52 -6.04 -19.66
C HIS A 258 -1.68 -5.06 -19.48
N LEU A 259 -2.34 -5.08 -18.31
CA LEU A 259 -3.29 -4.03 -17.94
C LEU A 259 -2.65 -2.63 -17.95
N ASN A 260 -1.45 -2.49 -17.39
CA ASN A 260 -0.70 -1.23 -17.43
C ASN A 260 -0.35 -0.83 -18.87
N LYS A 261 0.15 -1.76 -19.70
CA LYS A 261 0.42 -1.52 -21.12
C LYS A 261 -0.82 -0.99 -21.86
N CYS A 262 -1.99 -1.61 -21.70
CA CYS A 262 -3.22 -1.13 -22.31
C CYS A 262 -3.59 0.29 -21.84
N LYS A 263 -3.46 0.56 -20.53
CA LYS A 263 -3.68 1.90 -19.96
C LYS A 263 -2.70 2.91 -20.55
N ASP A 264 -1.41 2.60 -20.57
CA ASP A 264 -0.34 3.52 -20.99
C ASP A 264 -0.48 3.91 -22.45
N ILE A 265 -0.72 2.94 -23.34
CA ILE A 265 -1.00 3.19 -24.76
C ILE A 265 -2.22 4.11 -24.92
N ALA A 266 -3.28 3.90 -24.14
CA ALA A 266 -4.49 4.73 -24.24
C ALA A 266 -4.27 6.18 -23.77
N VAL A 267 -3.51 6.36 -22.68
CA VAL A 267 -3.21 7.68 -22.11
C VAL A 267 -2.22 8.43 -22.99
N SER A 268 -1.15 7.78 -23.45
CA SER A 268 -0.10 8.40 -24.28
C SER A 268 -0.65 8.94 -25.60
N ASN A 269 -1.72 8.34 -26.12
CA ASN A 269 -2.31 8.74 -27.39
C ASN A 269 -3.18 9.99 -27.29
N VAL A 270 -3.84 10.27 -26.16
CA VAL A 270 -4.69 11.48 -26.02
C VAL A 270 -4.80 11.97 -24.57
N ASN A 271 -5.56 11.28 -23.71
CA ASN A 271 -5.81 11.64 -22.31
C ASN A 271 -6.47 10.48 -21.53
N TRP A 272 -6.79 10.71 -20.25
CA TRP A 272 -7.41 9.72 -19.36
C TRP A 272 -8.82 9.24 -19.75
N SER A 273 -9.52 10.01 -20.58
CA SER A 273 -10.87 9.69 -21.07
C SER A 273 -10.87 8.83 -22.34
N THR A 274 -9.70 8.63 -22.97
CA THR A 274 -9.55 7.74 -24.12
C THR A 274 -10.04 6.33 -23.80
N THR A 275 -10.75 5.73 -24.74
CA THR A 275 -11.15 4.32 -24.65
C THR A 275 -10.18 3.43 -25.41
N THR A 276 -9.92 2.22 -24.91
CA THR A 276 -9.09 1.20 -25.56
C THR A 276 -9.70 -0.19 -25.40
N TYR A 277 -9.29 -1.12 -26.25
CA TYR A 277 -9.50 -2.55 -26.02
C TYR A 277 -8.44 -3.08 -25.05
N LEU A 278 -8.78 -4.12 -24.30
CA LEU A 278 -7.78 -4.93 -23.59
C LEU A 278 -7.26 -5.99 -24.57
N ASP A 279 -5.95 -6.18 -24.62
CA ASP A 279 -5.34 -7.25 -25.42
C ASP A 279 -5.60 -8.63 -24.76
N SER A 280 -5.27 -9.70 -25.49
CA SER A 280 -5.48 -11.08 -25.03
C SER A 280 -4.76 -11.36 -23.72
N GLU A 281 -3.60 -10.75 -23.52
CA GLU A 281 -2.73 -10.94 -22.37
C GLU A 281 -3.29 -10.22 -21.14
N ALA A 282 -3.82 -9.01 -21.30
CA ALA A 282 -4.59 -8.34 -20.25
C ALA A 282 -5.86 -9.13 -19.87
N GLU A 283 -6.49 -9.80 -20.83
CA GLU A 283 -7.61 -10.72 -20.54
C GLU A 283 -7.14 -11.94 -19.73
N GLN A 284 -5.98 -12.53 -20.04
CA GLN A 284 -5.40 -13.61 -19.24
C GLN A 284 -5.07 -13.15 -17.81
N GLU A 285 -4.53 -11.94 -17.63
CA GLU A 285 -4.33 -11.36 -16.29
C GLU A 285 -5.65 -11.26 -15.52
N LEU A 286 -6.72 -10.77 -16.16
CA LEU A 286 -8.04 -10.69 -15.52
C LEU A 286 -8.62 -12.06 -15.15
N LEU A 287 -8.42 -13.08 -16.00
CA LEU A 287 -8.84 -14.45 -15.72
C LEU A 287 -8.06 -15.05 -14.55
N TRP A 288 -6.75 -14.82 -14.51
CA TRP A 288 -5.92 -15.20 -13.37
C TRP A 288 -6.42 -14.55 -12.08
N TRP A 289 -6.65 -13.23 -12.10
CA TRP A 289 -7.20 -12.50 -10.95
C TRP A 289 -8.56 -13.03 -10.51
N LYS A 290 -9.45 -13.32 -11.46
CA LYS A 290 -10.77 -13.91 -11.15
C LYS A 290 -10.63 -15.21 -10.37
N ASN A 291 -9.70 -16.09 -10.76
CA ASN A 291 -9.48 -17.36 -10.08
C ASN A 291 -8.79 -17.13 -8.73
N ARG A 292 -7.77 -16.28 -8.68
CA ARG A 292 -7.02 -16.00 -7.45
C ARG A 292 -7.91 -15.39 -6.36
N LEU A 293 -8.85 -14.51 -6.74
CA LEU A 293 -9.83 -13.86 -5.86
C LEU A 293 -10.85 -14.82 -5.22
N GLN A 294 -10.85 -16.10 -5.58
CA GLN A 294 -11.65 -17.14 -4.92
C GLN A 294 -10.93 -17.82 -3.75
N GLN A 295 -9.63 -17.58 -3.59
CA GLN A 295 -8.78 -18.15 -2.55
C GLN A 295 -8.52 -17.11 -1.46
N ASP A 296 -7.98 -17.55 -0.32
CA ASP A 296 -7.64 -16.67 0.79
C ASP A 296 -6.53 -15.68 0.42
N PHE A 297 -6.70 -14.41 0.82
CA PHE A 297 -5.69 -13.35 0.68
C PHE A 297 -5.01 -13.14 2.01
N ALA A 298 -4.26 -14.14 2.44
CA ALA A 298 -3.46 -14.14 3.65
C ALA A 298 -2.01 -14.47 3.29
N LEU A 299 -1.06 -13.72 3.84
CA LEU A 299 0.37 -13.93 3.62
C LEU A 299 1.06 -14.06 4.98
N SER A 300 1.93 -15.06 5.11
CA SER A 300 2.84 -15.17 6.25
C SER A 300 3.82 -13.99 6.24
N ILE A 301 3.99 -13.38 7.40
CA ILE A 301 4.99 -12.35 7.66
C ILE A 301 6.07 -12.86 8.63
N ILE A 302 6.16 -14.17 8.81
CA ILE A 302 7.28 -14.80 9.53
C ILE A 302 8.57 -14.37 8.83
N PRO A 303 9.60 -13.95 9.59
CA PRO A 303 10.90 -13.61 9.02
C PRO A 303 11.47 -14.77 8.22
N PHE A 304 12.08 -14.46 7.07
CA PHE A 304 12.74 -15.43 6.21
C PHE A 304 13.80 -16.23 6.97
N HIS A 305 13.73 -17.55 6.92
CA HIS A 305 14.71 -18.45 7.52
C HIS A 305 15.39 -19.27 6.42
N GLN A 306 16.65 -18.97 6.11
CA GLN A 306 17.32 -19.62 4.99
C GLN A 306 17.52 -21.14 5.20
N ASP A 307 16.72 -21.96 4.52
CA ASP A 307 16.88 -23.42 4.51
C ASP A 307 17.94 -23.88 3.50
N ALA A 308 18.01 -23.19 2.36
CA ALA A 308 18.95 -23.48 1.29
C ALA A 308 19.38 -22.24 0.52
N THR A 309 20.50 -22.35 -0.20
CA THR A 309 20.97 -21.34 -1.16
C THR A 309 20.95 -21.92 -2.57
N LEU A 310 20.30 -21.23 -3.49
CA LEU A 310 20.33 -21.53 -4.91
C LEU A 310 21.18 -20.49 -5.63
N THR A 311 22.38 -20.86 -6.06
CA THR A 311 23.26 -20.01 -6.86
C THR A 311 23.09 -20.36 -8.33
N THR A 312 22.88 -19.38 -9.20
CA THR A 312 22.70 -19.57 -10.64
C THR A 312 23.63 -18.70 -11.46
N ASP A 313 24.04 -19.20 -12.63
CA ASP A 313 24.86 -18.50 -13.61
C ASP A 313 24.42 -18.89 -15.03
N ALA A 314 24.57 -17.97 -15.99
CA ALA A 314 24.15 -18.17 -17.37
C ALA A 314 25.16 -17.67 -18.40
N SER A 315 25.60 -18.60 -19.26
CA SER A 315 26.46 -18.29 -20.41
C SER A 315 25.69 -18.31 -21.72
N GLN A 316 26.37 -18.04 -22.84
CA GLN A 316 25.75 -18.14 -24.17
C GLN A 316 25.53 -19.60 -24.60
N ASP A 317 26.23 -20.55 -23.98
CA ASP A 317 26.22 -21.96 -24.37
C ASP A 317 25.50 -22.86 -23.35
N GLY A 318 25.14 -22.33 -22.18
CA GLY A 318 24.49 -23.11 -21.15
C GLY A 318 24.17 -22.37 -19.86
N LEU A 319 23.42 -23.04 -19.00
CA LEU A 319 23.01 -22.62 -17.66
C LEU A 319 23.70 -23.50 -16.60
N GLY A 320 24.10 -22.90 -15.49
CA GLY A 320 24.68 -23.58 -14.34
C GLY A 320 23.96 -23.21 -13.06
N ALA A 321 23.81 -24.16 -12.14
CA ALA A 321 23.26 -23.87 -10.83
C ALA A 321 23.74 -24.84 -9.75
N TRP A 322 23.91 -24.32 -8.54
CA TRP A 322 24.21 -25.07 -7.32
C TRP A 322 23.10 -24.86 -6.30
N LEU A 323 22.59 -25.96 -5.72
CA LEU A 323 21.77 -25.94 -4.52
C LEU A 323 22.62 -26.37 -3.32
N GLN A 324 22.72 -25.50 -2.32
CA GLN A 324 23.44 -25.75 -1.07
C GLN A 324 22.46 -25.87 0.09
N LEU A 325 22.53 -26.99 0.82
CA LEU A 325 21.83 -27.24 2.09
C LEU A 325 22.86 -27.51 3.19
N GLY A 326 23.16 -26.53 4.03
CA GLY A 326 24.25 -26.63 5.01
C GLY A 326 25.58 -26.99 4.31
N ASN A 327 26.10 -28.20 4.58
CA ASN A 327 27.32 -28.73 3.96
C ASN A 327 27.08 -29.52 2.67
N LEU A 328 25.84 -29.92 2.36
CA LEU A 328 25.50 -30.63 1.14
C LEU A 328 25.43 -29.65 -0.03
N ARG A 329 26.10 -29.99 -1.14
CA ARG A 329 26.06 -29.22 -2.39
C ARG A 329 25.71 -30.11 -3.57
N MET A 330 24.75 -29.67 -4.37
CA MET A 330 24.34 -30.35 -5.59
C MET A 330 24.47 -29.41 -6.78
N ALA A 331 25.22 -29.85 -7.81
CA ALA A 331 25.41 -29.07 -9.03
C ALA A 331 24.58 -29.64 -10.19
N ARG A 332 24.09 -28.75 -11.05
CA ARG A 332 23.46 -29.09 -12.33
C ARG A 332 23.99 -28.15 -13.41
N GLN A 333 24.01 -28.65 -14.64
CA GLN A 333 24.34 -27.88 -15.83
C GLN A 333 23.41 -28.27 -16.99
N LEU A 334 23.15 -27.33 -17.88
CA LEU A 334 22.45 -27.55 -19.14
C LEU A 334 23.22 -26.85 -20.25
N GLN A 335 23.54 -27.58 -21.33
CA GLN A 335 24.01 -26.96 -22.57
C GLN A 335 22.80 -26.69 -23.47
N ASP A 336 22.66 -25.45 -23.93
CA ASP A 336 21.57 -25.05 -24.82
C ASP A 336 22.01 -23.89 -25.72
N GLN A 337 22.14 -24.18 -27.02
CA GLN A 337 22.54 -23.20 -28.03
C GLN A 337 21.46 -22.16 -28.33
N SER A 338 20.20 -22.40 -27.94
CA SER A 338 19.11 -21.45 -28.13
C SER A 338 19.28 -20.18 -27.29
N LEU A 339 20.04 -20.27 -26.19
CA LEU A 339 20.36 -19.17 -25.28
C LEU A 339 21.08 -18.02 -26.00
N LYS A 340 21.82 -18.28 -27.07
CA LYS A 340 22.51 -17.25 -27.87
C LYS A 340 21.59 -16.16 -28.40
N LYS A 341 20.30 -16.45 -28.55
CA LYS A 341 19.28 -15.49 -29.03
C LYS A 341 18.76 -14.58 -27.92
N LEU A 342 19.06 -14.87 -26.67
CA LEU A 342 18.55 -14.17 -25.49
C LEU A 342 19.55 -13.14 -24.99
N SER A 343 19.03 -12.02 -24.51
CA SER A 343 19.83 -11.03 -23.77
C SER A 343 20.41 -11.65 -22.49
N SER A 344 21.47 -11.05 -21.95
CA SER A 344 22.06 -11.51 -20.69
C SER A 344 21.02 -11.65 -19.59
N ASN A 345 20.19 -10.62 -19.38
CA ASN A 345 19.16 -10.62 -18.33
C ASN A 345 18.10 -11.72 -18.53
N GLN A 346 17.76 -12.06 -19.78
CA GLN A 346 16.84 -13.16 -20.07
C GLN A 346 17.48 -14.51 -19.73
N ARG A 347 18.74 -14.72 -20.10
CA ARG A 347 19.47 -15.96 -19.79
C ARG A 347 19.62 -16.16 -18.28
N GLU A 348 19.97 -15.11 -17.57
CA GLU A 348 20.15 -15.15 -16.10
C GLU A 348 18.84 -15.45 -15.38
N LEU A 349 17.73 -14.80 -15.76
CA LEU A 349 16.44 -15.09 -15.16
C LEU A 349 15.96 -16.51 -15.52
N GLN A 350 16.23 -16.97 -16.74
CA GLN A 350 15.93 -18.34 -17.16
C GLN A 350 16.78 -19.38 -16.41
N ALA A 351 18.02 -19.05 -16.00
CA ALA A 351 18.83 -19.90 -15.13
C ALA A 351 18.14 -20.17 -13.80
N VAL A 352 17.51 -19.15 -13.20
CA VAL A 352 16.71 -19.29 -11.97
C VAL A 352 15.52 -20.22 -12.18
N GLU A 353 14.71 -19.98 -13.22
CA GLU A 353 13.54 -20.83 -13.56
C GLU A 353 13.96 -22.29 -13.77
N TRP A 354 14.99 -22.51 -14.58
CA TRP A 354 15.51 -23.83 -14.88
C TRP A 354 16.07 -24.51 -13.63
N ALA A 355 16.83 -23.81 -12.80
CA ALA A 355 17.46 -24.37 -11.62
C ALA A 355 16.42 -24.83 -10.59
N LEU A 356 15.39 -24.02 -10.32
CA LEU A 356 14.28 -24.41 -9.46
C LEU A 356 13.63 -25.71 -9.96
N ASN A 357 13.39 -25.83 -11.26
CA ASN A 357 12.85 -27.04 -11.85
C ASN A 357 13.78 -28.25 -11.66
N LYS A 358 15.08 -28.09 -11.95
CA LYS A 358 16.06 -29.19 -11.82
C LYS A 358 16.28 -29.65 -10.40
N PHE A 359 16.08 -28.79 -9.41
CA PHE A 359 16.22 -29.14 -8.00
C PHE A 359 14.89 -29.46 -7.31
N SER A 360 13.77 -29.51 -8.03
CA SER A 360 12.44 -29.72 -7.46
C SER A 360 12.29 -31.00 -6.64
N GLU A 361 12.93 -32.09 -7.06
CA GLU A 361 12.95 -33.34 -6.30
C GLU A 361 13.72 -33.15 -4.98
N ALA A 362 14.90 -32.55 -5.03
CA ALA A 362 15.70 -32.28 -3.84
C ALA A 362 14.98 -31.34 -2.86
N ILE A 363 14.34 -30.29 -3.38
CA ILE A 363 13.50 -29.34 -2.63
C ILE A 363 12.41 -30.09 -1.86
N LYS A 364 11.68 -30.98 -2.53
CA LYS A 364 10.60 -31.78 -1.90
C LYS A 364 11.15 -32.78 -0.89
N THR A 365 12.19 -33.53 -1.24
CA THR A 365 12.77 -34.56 -0.35
C THR A 365 13.32 -33.97 0.93
N HIS A 366 13.95 -32.79 0.85
CA HIS A 366 14.55 -32.12 2.01
C HIS A 366 13.59 -31.14 2.70
N GLN A 367 12.33 -31.05 2.23
CA GLN A 367 11.30 -30.16 2.78
C GLN A 367 11.78 -28.71 2.89
N ILE A 368 12.56 -28.25 1.91
CA ILE A 368 13.04 -26.87 1.84
C ILE A 368 11.81 -25.98 1.67
N LYS A 369 11.67 -24.94 2.49
CA LYS A 369 10.58 -23.95 2.38
C LYS A 369 11.10 -22.58 1.98
N ASP A 370 12.30 -22.23 2.42
CA ASP A 370 12.85 -20.89 2.23
C ASP A 370 14.19 -20.95 1.48
N ILE A 371 14.19 -20.52 0.22
CA ILE A 371 15.38 -20.56 -0.66
C ILE A 371 15.94 -19.16 -0.87
N LEU A 372 17.22 -18.96 -0.51
CA LEU A 372 17.96 -17.76 -0.88
C LEU A 372 18.51 -17.92 -2.31
N ILE A 373 18.01 -17.11 -3.25
CA ILE A 373 18.51 -17.09 -4.63
C ILE A 373 19.70 -16.12 -4.72
N GLN A 374 20.82 -16.59 -5.25
CA GLN A 374 22.02 -15.81 -5.51
C GLN A 374 22.33 -15.77 -7.01
N SER A 375 22.49 -14.56 -7.52
CA SER A 375 22.93 -14.28 -8.89
C SER A 375 23.84 -13.06 -8.87
N ASP A 376 24.85 -13.04 -9.70
CA ASP A 376 25.72 -11.89 -9.94
C ASP A 376 25.05 -10.84 -10.85
N ASN A 377 23.97 -11.21 -11.55
CA ASN A 377 23.19 -10.29 -12.34
C ASN A 377 22.27 -9.43 -11.45
N THR A 378 22.69 -8.20 -11.21
CA THR A 378 21.94 -7.19 -10.44
C THR A 378 20.52 -6.94 -10.95
N THR A 379 20.25 -7.12 -12.25
CA THR A 379 18.89 -6.96 -12.80
C THR A 379 17.98 -8.09 -12.33
N VAL A 380 18.47 -9.34 -12.32
CA VAL A 380 17.71 -10.50 -11.82
C VAL A 380 17.40 -10.33 -10.34
N VAL A 381 18.39 -9.94 -9.54
CA VAL A 381 18.20 -9.66 -8.11
C VAL A 381 17.09 -8.62 -7.89
N GLN A 382 17.16 -7.49 -8.60
CA GLN A 382 16.14 -6.44 -8.47
C GLN A 382 14.74 -6.90 -8.94
N ILE A 383 14.66 -7.72 -9.98
CA ILE A 383 13.40 -8.27 -10.50
C ILE A 383 12.74 -9.17 -9.47
N LEU A 384 13.50 -10.07 -8.84
CA LEU A 384 13.01 -11.00 -7.82
C LEU A 384 12.62 -10.26 -6.53
N GLU A 385 13.43 -9.30 -6.08
CA GLU A 385 13.13 -8.48 -4.89
C GLU A 385 11.86 -7.63 -5.07
N LYS A 386 11.74 -6.95 -6.22
CA LYS A 386 10.60 -6.07 -6.50
C LYS A 386 9.36 -6.82 -7.00
N ARG A 387 9.51 -8.11 -7.36
CA ARG A 387 8.45 -8.95 -7.95
C ARG A 387 7.83 -8.32 -9.20
N SER A 388 8.67 -7.67 -10.00
CA SER A 388 8.25 -6.90 -11.17
C SER A 388 9.37 -6.88 -12.20
N ALA A 389 9.01 -7.02 -13.48
CA ALA A 389 9.93 -7.02 -14.59
C ALA A 389 9.37 -6.27 -15.80
N SER A 390 10.20 -6.05 -16.81
CA SER A 390 9.74 -5.61 -18.12
C SER A 390 8.87 -6.67 -18.80
N ILE A 391 8.05 -6.27 -19.78
CA ILE A 391 7.18 -7.19 -20.54
C ILE A 391 7.96 -8.40 -21.07
N SER A 392 9.18 -8.19 -21.58
CA SER A 392 10.03 -9.24 -22.16
C SER A 392 10.54 -10.29 -21.15
N LEU A 393 10.53 -9.97 -19.86
CA LEU A 393 11.02 -10.84 -18.77
C LEU A 393 9.89 -11.36 -17.88
N ASN A 394 8.69 -10.77 -17.99
CA ASN A 394 7.59 -11.02 -17.07
C ASN A 394 7.06 -12.45 -17.13
N ASN A 395 7.08 -13.08 -18.30
CA ASN A 395 6.62 -14.47 -18.44
C ASN A 395 7.52 -15.41 -17.62
N THR A 396 8.84 -15.30 -17.77
CA THR A 396 9.81 -16.08 -16.99
C THR A 396 9.66 -15.80 -15.49
N LEU A 397 9.53 -14.53 -15.10
CA LEU A 397 9.28 -14.16 -13.70
C LEU A 397 8.00 -14.83 -13.16
N THR A 398 6.91 -14.74 -13.92
CA THR A 398 5.62 -15.32 -13.53
C THR A 398 5.73 -16.83 -13.35
N ASN A 399 6.42 -17.52 -14.25
CA ASN A 399 6.65 -18.96 -14.16
C ASN A 399 7.47 -19.33 -12.90
N ILE A 400 8.51 -18.56 -12.57
CA ILE A 400 9.30 -18.76 -11.34
C ILE A 400 8.38 -18.78 -10.13
N TYR A 401 7.51 -17.77 -9.97
CA TYR A 401 6.60 -17.68 -8.82
C TYR A 401 5.49 -18.72 -8.84
N ASP A 402 4.91 -19.01 -10.01
CA ASP A 402 3.91 -20.08 -10.15
C ASP A 402 4.52 -21.43 -9.75
N TYR A 403 5.79 -21.66 -10.08
CA TYR A 403 6.52 -22.87 -9.74
C TYR A 403 6.88 -22.95 -8.25
N CYS A 404 7.37 -21.86 -7.66
CA CYS A 404 7.59 -21.77 -6.21
C CYS A 404 6.31 -22.08 -5.43
N ASN A 405 5.18 -21.48 -5.81
CA ASN A 405 3.88 -21.75 -5.21
C ASN A 405 3.46 -23.24 -5.32
N GLN A 406 3.76 -23.91 -6.44
CA GLN A 406 3.50 -25.34 -6.61
C GLN A 406 4.41 -26.23 -5.75
N LEU A 407 5.65 -25.79 -5.51
CA LEU A 407 6.61 -26.49 -4.64
C LEU A 407 6.36 -26.21 -3.15
N GLY A 408 5.64 -25.15 -2.81
CA GLY A 408 5.45 -24.70 -1.43
C GLY A 408 6.68 -24.01 -0.84
N VAL A 409 7.44 -23.29 -1.70
CA VAL A 409 8.68 -22.58 -1.37
C VAL A 409 8.66 -21.10 -1.73
#